data_AF-A0A6I4ZXK6-F1
#
_entry.id   AF-A0A6I4ZXK6-F1
#
_cell.length_a   1.000
_cell.length_b   1.000
_cell.length_c   1.000
_cell.angle_alpha   90.00
_cell.angle_beta   90.00
_cell.angle_gamma   90.00
#
_symmetry.space_group_name_H-M   'P 1'
#
loop_
_entity.id
_entity.type
_entity.pdbx_description
1 polymer ?
#
loop_
_entity_poly.entity_id
_entity_poly.type
_entity_poly.pdbx_seq_one_letter_code
_entity_poly.pdbx_strand_id
1 'polypeptide(L)'
;MLTAKKQYLHSLLNWAEEVEKKVNSTHMSEENQKKWNNQMKEWKKDIQEVLQQDDISHEQMNNLQAQGQKLLQSLGAYYDNEREKKSVPTGEHKLPPLPYPYDALEPYISKEIMRLHHDVHHKSYVDGLNKAENKLAELRKTGKDDLIKHWLRQQSFNGSGHFLHTIFWFNMKPNGGGKPKGDLLKQINKDFGSFAAFKKQFSDAAKSVEGVGWAILVWEMRSGRLAIQTVEKHQMFSLWDVVPLLVLDVWEHAYYLQYQTKRGDYVKNWWNIVNWDDVATRFNSVKDLIWSLY
;
A
#
# COMPACT_ATOMS: atom_id res chain seq x y z
N MET A 1 49.03 5.70 15.94
CA MET A 1 47.82 6.17 15.23
C MET A 1 47.58 5.26 14.05
N LEU A 2 46.35 4.82 13.81
CA LEU A 2 46.00 4.10 12.57
C LEU A 2 46.24 5.02 11.36
N THR A 3 46.77 4.46 10.27
CA THR A 3 46.90 5.20 9.00
C THR A 3 45.51 5.53 8.45
N ALA A 4 45.38 6.59 7.65
CA ALA A 4 44.11 6.99 7.03
C ALA A 4 43.46 5.85 6.23
N LYS A 5 44.28 5.00 5.58
CA LYS A 5 43.82 3.79 4.86
C LYS A 5 43.19 2.78 5.82
N LYS A 6 43.85 2.46 6.94
CA LYS A 6 43.29 1.53 7.93
C LYS A 6 42.02 2.09 8.57
N GLN A 7 41.94 3.40 8.81
CA GLN A 7 40.69 4.02 9.29
C GLN A 7 39.54 3.85 8.29
N TYR A 8 39.78 4.09 7.01
CA TYR A 8 38.77 3.89 5.96
C TYR A 8 38.29 2.44 5.88
N LEU A 9 39.19 1.46 5.98
CA LEU A 9 38.81 0.04 5.98
C LEU A 9 37.94 -0.35 7.19
N HIS A 10 38.19 0.22 8.37
CA HIS A 10 37.28 0.05 9.51
C HIS A 10 35.90 0.67 9.25
N SER A 11 35.84 1.84 8.60
CA SER A 11 34.56 2.44 8.19
C SER A 11 33.78 1.56 7.20
N LEU A 12 34.48 0.89 6.27
CA LEU A 12 33.83 -0.08 5.36
C LEU A 12 33.26 -1.29 6.11
N LEU A 13 33.97 -1.82 7.11
CA LEU A 13 33.46 -2.91 7.95
C LEU A 13 32.21 -2.50 8.73
N ASN A 14 32.22 -1.31 9.35
CA ASN A 14 31.05 -0.79 10.06
C ASN A 14 29.85 -0.62 9.12
N TRP A 15 30.08 -0.07 7.92
CA TRP A 15 29.06 0.04 6.90
C TRP A 15 28.50 -1.33 6.48
N ALA A 16 29.37 -2.34 6.32
CA ALA A 16 28.96 -3.70 5.99
C ALA A 16 28.00 -4.28 7.03
N GLU A 17 28.29 -4.08 8.32
CA GLU A 17 27.45 -4.54 9.44
C GLU A 17 26.09 -3.84 9.46
N GLU A 18 26.04 -2.53 9.22
CA GLU A 18 24.79 -1.78 9.15
C GLU A 18 23.89 -2.26 7.99
N VAL A 19 24.48 -2.50 6.82
CA VAL A 19 23.75 -2.99 5.66
C VAL A 19 23.25 -4.41 5.90
N GLU A 20 24.08 -5.30 6.45
CA GLU A 20 23.69 -6.67 6.79
C GLU A 20 22.53 -6.72 7.78
N LYS A 21 22.56 -5.87 8.82
CA LYS A 21 21.46 -5.74 9.77
C LYS A 21 20.16 -5.30 9.09
N LYS A 22 20.23 -4.32 8.17
CA LYS A 22 19.06 -3.88 7.40
C LYS A 22 18.54 -4.99 6.51
N VAL A 23 19.39 -5.62 5.71
CA VAL A 23 18.99 -6.72 4.80
C VAL A 23 18.35 -7.87 5.58
N ASN A 24 18.91 -8.26 6.71
CA ASN A 24 18.35 -9.34 7.54
C ASN A 24 16.99 -9.01 8.17
N SER A 25 16.63 -7.71 8.24
CA SER A 25 15.30 -7.28 8.70
C SER A 25 14.25 -7.17 7.59
N THR A 26 14.64 -7.37 6.32
CA THR A 26 13.73 -7.27 5.16
C THR A 26 13.19 -8.64 4.71
N HIS A 27 12.12 -8.64 3.91
CA HIS A 27 11.53 -9.84 3.31
C HIS A 27 12.21 -10.23 1.98
N MET A 28 13.52 -10.50 2.03
CA MET A 28 14.25 -11.16 0.93
C MET A 28 14.00 -12.67 0.98
N SER A 29 13.96 -13.35 -0.18
CA SER A 29 13.83 -14.82 -0.18
C SER A 29 15.05 -15.48 0.46
N GLU A 30 14.87 -16.62 1.14
CA GLU A 30 15.95 -17.31 1.86
C GLU A 30 17.17 -17.61 0.95
N GLU A 31 16.92 -18.00 -0.29
CA GLU A 31 17.97 -18.27 -1.28
C GLU A 31 18.81 -17.02 -1.60
N ASN A 32 18.15 -15.89 -1.89
CA ASN A 32 18.82 -14.64 -2.22
C ASN A 32 19.52 -14.04 -0.99
N GLN A 33 18.91 -14.18 0.19
CA GLN A 33 19.49 -13.78 1.46
C GLN A 33 20.77 -14.55 1.76
N LYS A 34 20.75 -15.88 1.58
CA LYS A 34 21.94 -16.71 1.74
C LYS A 34 23.05 -16.33 0.76
N LYS A 35 22.70 -16.12 -0.52
CA LYS A 35 23.67 -15.71 -1.55
C LYS A 35 24.32 -14.37 -1.21
N TRP A 36 23.53 -13.36 -0.87
CA TRP A 36 24.04 -12.03 -0.53
C TRP A 36 24.88 -12.05 0.76
N ASN A 37 24.43 -12.74 1.79
CA ASN A 37 25.17 -12.90 3.05
C ASN A 37 26.54 -13.56 2.84
N ASN A 38 26.63 -14.55 1.93
CA ASN A 38 27.91 -15.16 1.58
C ASN A 38 28.87 -14.16 0.90
N GLN A 39 28.40 -13.39 -0.07
CA GLN A 39 29.23 -12.39 -0.76
C GLN A 39 29.67 -11.27 0.20
N MET A 40 28.79 -10.84 1.10
CA MET A 40 29.11 -9.86 2.14
C MET A 40 30.14 -10.41 3.13
N LYS A 41 30.03 -11.69 3.50
CA LYS A 41 31.02 -12.37 4.35
C LYS A 41 32.40 -12.47 3.70
N GLU A 42 32.44 -12.82 2.41
CA GLU A 42 33.69 -12.87 1.62
C GLU A 42 34.33 -11.48 1.54
N TRP A 43 33.56 -10.45 1.23
CA TRP A 43 34.08 -9.08 1.16
C TRP A 43 34.61 -8.57 2.52
N LYS A 44 33.91 -8.85 3.62
CA LYS A 44 34.41 -8.55 4.98
C LYS A 44 35.73 -9.27 5.27
N LYS A 45 35.89 -10.52 4.81
CA LYS A 45 37.14 -11.27 4.94
C LYS A 45 38.27 -10.60 4.16
N ASP A 46 38.02 -10.20 2.92
CA ASP A 46 39.01 -9.48 2.09
C ASP A 46 39.48 -8.18 2.77
N ILE A 47 38.55 -7.41 3.36
CA ILE A 47 38.89 -6.19 4.11
C ILE A 47 39.77 -6.52 5.32
N GLN A 48 39.42 -7.56 6.08
CA GLN A 48 40.17 -7.99 7.26
C GLN A 48 41.59 -8.47 6.92
N GLU A 49 41.76 -9.18 5.81
CA GLU A 49 43.08 -9.62 5.33
C GLU A 49 43.97 -8.43 4.94
N VAL A 50 43.40 -7.43 4.24
CA VAL A 50 44.15 -6.21 3.89
C VAL A 50 44.49 -5.38 5.14
N LEU A 51 43.61 -5.37 6.15
CA LEU A 51 43.86 -4.66 7.42
C LEU A 51 45.06 -5.19 8.20
N GLN A 52 45.39 -6.47 8.05
CA GLN A 52 46.55 -7.11 8.70
C GLN A 52 47.90 -6.71 8.07
N GLN A 53 47.88 -6.10 6.88
CA GLN A 53 49.10 -5.70 6.18
C GLN A 53 49.67 -4.40 6.74
N ASP A 54 51.00 -4.29 6.73
CA ASP A 54 51.71 -3.09 7.20
C ASP A 54 51.65 -1.96 6.17
N ASP A 55 51.79 -2.29 4.88
CA ASP A 55 51.60 -1.37 3.76
C ASP A 55 50.40 -1.80 2.91
N ILE A 56 49.47 -0.87 2.68
CA ILE A 56 48.23 -1.09 1.94
C ILE A 56 48.31 -0.29 0.66
N SER A 57 48.29 -0.95 -0.49
CA SER A 57 48.39 -0.29 -1.79
C SER A 57 47.09 0.45 -2.16
N HIS A 58 47.19 1.44 -3.05
CA HIS A 58 45.99 2.09 -3.59
C HIS A 58 45.14 1.13 -4.42
N GLU A 59 45.76 0.16 -5.07
CA GLU A 59 45.06 -0.86 -5.85
C GLU A 59 44.18 -1.75 -4.96
N GLN A 60 44.68 -2.20 -3.81
CA GLN A 60 43.89 -2.95 -2.84
C GLN A 60 42.69 -2.14 -2.35
N MET A 61 42.89 -0.86 -2.05
CA MET A 61 41.82 0.05 -1.61
C MET A 61 40.74 0.18 -2.69
N ASN A 62 41.15 0.40 -3.94
CA ASN A 62 40.23 0.54 -5.07
C ASN A 62 39.45 -0.76 -5.34
N ASN A 63 40.11 -1.92 -5.22
CA ASN A 63 39.47 -3.21 -5.39
C ASN A 63 38.41 -3.48 -4.33
N LEU A 64 38.73 -3.24 -3.04
CA LEU A 64 37.77 -3.37 -1.94
C LEU A 64 36.59 -2.42 -2.11
N GLN A 65 36.84 -1.17 -2.53
CA GLN A 65 35.77 -0.21 -2.80
C GLN A 65 34.89 -0.67 -3.96
N ALA A 66 35.47 -1.16 -5.05
CA ALA A 66 34.74 -1.65 -6.22
C ALA A 66 33.90 -2.89 -5.89
N GLN A 67 34.41 -3.81 -5.05
CA GLN A 67 33.65 -4.94 -4.54
C GLN A 67 32.44 -4.48 -3.71
N GLY A 68 32.64 -3.53 -2.80
CA GLY A 68 31.55 -2.95 -1.99
C GLY A 68 30.48 -2.26 -2.84
N GLN A 69 30.89 -1.50 -3.87
CA GLN A 69 29.97 -0.88 -4.82
C GLN A 69 29.16 -1.93 -5.60
N LYS A 70 29.79 -3.01 -6.06
CA LYS A 70 29.07 -4.12 -6.74
C LYS A 70 28.04 -4.78 -5.84
N LEU A 71 28.34 -4.98 -4.55
CA LEU A 71 27.40 -5.52 -3.57
C LEU A 71 26.20 -4.60 -3.35
N LEU A 72 26.43 -3.29 -3.26
CA LEU A 72 25.35 -2.32 -3.13
C LEU A 72 24.48 -2.26 -4.39
N GLN A 73 25.10 -2.30 -5.56
CA GLN A 73 24.41 -2.24 -6.84
C GLN A 73 23.59 -3.51 -7.10
N SER A 74 24.09 -4.69 -6.74
CA SER A 74 23.33 -5.95 -6.83
C SER A 74 22.15 -5.99 -5.86
N LEU A 75 22.32 -5.44 -4.66
CA LEU A 75 21.24 -5.30 -3.68
C LEU A 75 20.17 -4.33 -4.18
N GLY A 76 20.57 -3.17 -4.73
CA GLY A 76 19.66 -2.22 -5.36
C GLY A 76 18.87 -2.87 -6.50
N ALA A 77 19.55 -3.53 -7.43
CA ALA A 77 18.92 -4.24 -8.54
C ALA A 77 17.98 -5.35 -8.08
N TYR A 78 18.29 -6.05 -6.98
CA TYR A 78 17.37 -7.04 -6.39
C TYR A 78 16.07 -6.37 -5.93
N TYR A 79 16.16 -5.31 -5.12
CA TYR A 79 14.96 -4.62 -4.64
C TYR A 79 14.18 -3.92 -5.75
N ASP A 80 14.85 -3.36 -6.75
CA ASP A 80 14.20 -2.78 -7.91
C ASP A 80 13.43 -3.86 -8.69
N ASN A 81 14.05 -5.02 -8.95
CA ASN A 81 13.40 -6.14 -9.63
C ASN A 81 12.24 -6.72 -8.81
N GLU A 82 12.41 -6.90 -7.50
CA GLU A 82 11.33 -7.37 -6.62
C GLU A 82 10.18 -6.36 -6.53
N ARG A 83 10.49 -5.06 -6.56
CA ARG A 83 9.49 -4.00 -6.59
C ARG A 83 8.76 -3.99 -7.93
N GLU A 84 9.47 -4.11 -9.05
CA GLU A 84 8.90 -4.21 -10.39
C GLU A 84 7.97 -5.42 -10.50
N LYS A 85 8.39 -6.60 -10.02
CA LYS A 85 7.54 -7.80 -9.96
C LYS A 85 6.27 -7.63 -9.11
N LYS A 86 6.32 -6.75 -8.10
CA LYS A 86 5.21 -6.51 -7.15
C LYS A 86 4.40 -5.25 -7.45
N SER A 87 4.73 -4.51 -8.50
CA SER A 87 4.07 -3.26 -8.86
C SER A 87 3.46 -3.33 -10.25
N VAL A 88 2.44 -2.50 -10.47
CA VAL A 88 1.78 -2.39 -11.77
C VAL A 88 2.59 -1.41 -12.62
N PRO A 89 3.07 -1.78 -13.82
CA PRO A 89 3.73 -0.85 -14.73
C PRO A 89 2.83 0.33 -15.12
N THR A 90 3.44 1.44 -15.52
CA THR A 90 2.72 2.65 -15.96
C THR A 90 1.72 2.30 -17.06
N GLY A 91 0.44 2.58 -16.83
CA GLY A 91 -0.58 2.34 -17.84
C GLY A 91 -1.06 0.90 -17.97
N GLU A 92 -0.68 0.00 -17.06
CA GLU A 92 -0.98 -1.44 -17.12
C GLU A 92 -1.87 -1.95 -15.97
N HIS A 93 -2.62 -1.06 -15.31
CA HIS A 93 -3.61 -1.46 -14.31
C HIS A 93 -4.70 -2.33 -14.94
N LYS A 94 -5.20 -3.28 -14.17
CA LYS A 94 -6.22 -4.25 -14.60
C LYS A 94 -7.40 -4.19 -13.65
N LEU A 95 -8.59 -4.40 -14.20
CA LEU A 95 -9.79 -4.64 -13.40
C LEU A 95 -9.57 -5.96 -12.63
N PRO A 96 -9.47 -5.95 -11.28
CA PRO A 96 -9.34 -7.18 -10.52
C PRO A 96 -10.62 -8.00 -10.67
N PRO A 97 -10.54 -9.34 -10.79
CA PRO A 97 -11.74 -10.16 -10.75
C PRO A 97 -12.42 -10.02 -9.38
N LEU A 98 -13.75 -10.11 -9.35
CA LEU A 98 -14.48 -10.18 -8.09
C LEU A 98 -14.08 -11.46 -7.31
N PRO A 99 -13.95 -11.39 -5.97
CA PRO A 99 -13.61 -12.56 -5.15
C PRO A 99 -14.82 -13.50 -4.94
N TYR A 100 -15.98 -13.18 -5.51
CA TYR A 100 -17.22 -13.96 -5.44
C TYR A 100 -18.13 -13.68 -6.65
N PRO A 101 -19.13 -14.54 -6.94
CA PRO A 101 -20.13 -14.29 -7.99
C PRO A 101 -20.94 -13.01 -7.78
N TYR A 102 -21.46 -12.40 -8.86
CA TYR A 102 -22.20 -11.12 -8.80
C TYR A 102 -23.45 -11.16 -7.90
N ASP A 103 -24.10 -12.30 -7.73
CA ASP A 103 -25.29 -12.48 -6.88
C ASP A 103 -24.95 -12.92 -5.44
N ALA A 104 -23.68 -13.10 -5.11
CA ALA A 104 -23.26 -13.67 -3.82
C ALA A 104 -23.57 -12.77 -2.60
N LEU A 105 -23.90 -11.49 -2.82
CA LEU A 105 -24.18 -10.51 -1.77
C LEU A 105 -25.68 -10.22 -1.60
N GLU A 106 -26.54 -10.92 -2.34
CA GLU A 106 -27.99 -10.84 -2.14
C GLU A 106 -28.39 -11.38 -0.75
N PRO A 107 -29.44 -10.83 -0.12
CA PRO A 107 -30.33 -9.78 -0.62
C PRO A 107 -29.82 -8.35 -0.35
N TYR A 108 -28.58 -8.17 0.12
CA TYR A 108 -28.08 -6.87 0.59
C TYR A 108 -27.60 -5.96 -0.52
N ILE A 109 -26.96 -6.50 -1.56
CA ILE A 109 -26.62 -5.79 -2.80
C ILE A 109 -27.02 -6.68 -3.98
N SER A 110 -27.84 -6.17 -4.88
CA SER A 110 -28.38 -6.93 -6.00
C SER A 110 -27.31 -7.27 -7.04
N LYS A 111 -27.50 -8.39 -7.73
CA LYS A 111 -26.66 -8.81 -8.85
C LYS A 111 -26.45 -7.72 -9.90
N GLU A 112 -27.50 -6.98 -10.23
CA GLU A 112 -27.41 -5.93 -11.27
C GLU A 112 -26.56 -4.75 -10.83
N ILE A 113 -26.64 -4.33 -9.56
CA ILE A 113 -25.72 -3.33 -9.01
C ILE A 113 -24.29 -3.86 -9.10
N MET A 114 -24.03 -5.08 -8.62
CA MET A 114 -22.69 -5.67 -8.64
C MET A 114 -22.09 -5.71 -10.04
N ARG A 115 -22.88 -6.08 -11.06
CA ARG A 115 -22.44 -6.15 -12.45
C ARG A 115 -22.08 -4.77 -13.01
N LEU A 116 -22.97 -3.79 -12.87
CA LEU A 116 -22.72 -2.44 -13.37
C LEU A 116 -21.57 -1.75 -12.62
N HIS A 117 -21.54 -1.90 -11.30
CA HIS A 117 -20.54 -1.27 -10.43
C HIS A 117 -19.13 -1.81 -10.71
N HIS A 118 -18.98 -3.12 -10.97
CA HIS A 118 -17.71 -3.71 -11.34
C HIS A 118 -17.34 -3.55 -12.83
N ASP A 119 -18.21 -3.99 -13.75
CA ASP A 119 -17.85 -4.12 -15.17
C ASP A 119 -17.89 -2.77 -15.91
N VAL A 120 -18.63 -1.79 -15.39
CA VAL A 120 -18.78 -0.47 -16.02
C VAL A 120 -18.04 0.58 -15.20
N HIS A 121 -18.44 0.81 -13.95
CA HIS A 121 -17.88 1.89 -13.14
C HIS A 121 -16.42 1.64 -12.80
N HIS A 122 -16.09 0.51 -12.16
CA HIS A 122 -14.70 0.19 -11.81
C HIS A 122 -13.80 0.07 -13.05
N LYS A 123 -14.27 -0.59 -14.11
CA LYS A 123 -13.55 -0.68 -15.39
C LYS A 123 -13.19 0.70 -15.96
N SER A 124 -14.11 1.66 -15.89
CA SER A 124 -13.85 3.02 -16.39
C SER A 124 -12.73 3.73 -15.63
N TYR A 125 -12.60 3.52 -14.31
CA TYR A 125 -11.51 4.07 -13.52
C TYR A 125 -10.16 3.42 -13.86
N VAL A 126 -10.14 2.11 -14.11
CA VAL A 126 -8.93 1.41 -14.57
C VAL A 126 -8.45 2.00 -15.92
N ASP A 127 -9.37 2.12 -16.89
CA ASP A 127 -9.03 2.66 -18.21
C ASP A 127 -8.60 4.12 -18.13
N GLY A 128 -9.28 4.93 -17.31
CA GLY A 128 -8.97 6.33 -17.08
C GLY A 128 -7.61 6.54 -16.41
N LEU A 129 -7.26 5.71 -15.42
CA LEU A 129 -5.96 5.73 -14.75
C LEU A 129 -4.85 5.38 -15.75
N ASN A 130 -5.03 4.30 -16.51
CA ASN A 130 -4.05 3.88 -17.51
C ASN A 130 -3.81 4.98 -18.55
N LYS A 131 -4.87 5.62 -19.03
CA LYS A 131 -4.78 6.74 -19.97
C LYS A 131 -4.02 7.93 -19.36
N ALA A 132 -4.33 8.30 -18.12
CA ALA A 132 -3.67 9.42 -17.45
C ALA A 132 -2.18 9.16 -17.24
N GLU A 133 -1.81 7.97 -16.78
CA GLU A 133 -0.42 7.57 -16.57
C GLU A 133 0.40 7.56 -17.86
N ASN A 134 -0.16 7.00 -18.94
CA ASN A 134 0.48 6.99 -20.26
C ASN A 134 0.67 8.40 -20.81
N LYS A 135 -0.31 9.29 -20.64
CA LYS A 135 -0.19 10.68 -21.07
C LYS A 135 0.84 11.44 -20.25
N LEU A 136 0.91 11.23 -18.94
CA LEU A 136 1.96 11.82 -18.11
C LEU A 136 3.35 11.30 -18.50
N ALA A 137 3.47 10.03 -18.88
CA ALA A 137 4.73 9.47 -19.38
C ALA A 137 5.17 10.06 -20.73
N GLU A 138 4.23 10.29 -21.64
CA GLU A 138 4.47 10.98 -22.92
C GLU A 138 4.94 12.42 -22.70
N LEU A 139 4.30 13.17 -21.80
CA LEU A 139 4.71 14.53 -21.45
C LEU A 139 6.15 14.57 -20.92
N ARG A 140 6.51 13.64 -20.01
CA ARG A 140 7.89 13.50 -19.51
C ARG A 140 8.90 13.23 -20.62
N LYS A 141 8.57 12.41 -21.61
CA LYS A 141 9.46 12.07 -22.74
C LYS A 141 9.62 13.23 -23.73
N THR A 142 8.57 13.98 -23.96
CA THR A 142 8.54 15.06 -24.97
C THR A 142 8.98 16.41 -24.42
N GLY A 143 9.00 16.58 -23.09
CA GLY A 143 9.29 17.86 -22.44
C GLY A 143 8.18 18.90 -22.64
N LYS A 144 6.98 18.48 -23.03
CA LYS A 144 5.82 19.34 -23.18
C LYS A 144 5.06 19.44 -21.86
N ASP A 145 4.59 20.64 -21.54
CA ASP A 145 3.87 20.92 -20.28
C ASP A 145 2.36 21.16 -20.49
N ASP A 146 1.85 21.06 -21.73
CA ASP A 146 0.44 21.25 -22.01
C ASP A 146 -0.40 20.15 -21.33
N LEU A 147 -1.49 20.58 -20.68
CA LEU A 147 -2.44 19.70 -19.99
C LEU A 147 -1.88 18.90 -18.79
N ILE A 148 -0.68 19.16 -18.28
CA ILE A 148 -0.13 18.45 -17.10
C ILE A 148 -1.10 18.50 -15.91
N LYS A 149 -1.68 19.67 -15.62
CA LYS A 149 -2.68 19.86 -14.56
C LYS A 149 -3.95 19.04 -14.79
N HIS A 150 -4.36 18.85 -16.04
CA HIS A 150 -5.52 18.02 -16.38
C HIS A 150 -5.21 16.55 -16.10
N TRP A 151 -4.08 16.04 -16.60
CA TRP A 151 -3.74 14.62 -16.43
C TRP A 151 -3.44 14.24 -14.99
N LEU A 152 -2.82 15.12 -14.18
CA LEU A 152 -2.67 14.90 -12.74
C LEU A 152 -4.02 14.80 -12.02
N ARG A 153 -5.02 15.60 -12.41
CA ARG A 153 -6.38 15.50 -11.86
C ARG A 153 -7.06 14.19 -12.28
N GLN A 154 -6.90 13.79 -13.55
CA GLN A 154 -7.43 12.51 -14.05
C GLN A 154 -6.77 11.32 -13.34
N GLN A 155 -5.45 11.37 -13.12
CA GLN A 155 -4.72 10.34 -12.39
C GLN A 155 -5.24 10.23 -10.94
N SER A 156 -5.42 11.36 -10.25
CA SER A 156 -5.93 11.36 -8.88
C SER A 156 -7.37 10.84 -8.77
N PHE A 157 -8.27 11.26 -9.66
CA PHE A 157 -9.67 10.81 -9.66
C PHE A 157 -9.80 9.32 -10.02
N ASN A 158 -9.23 8.91 -11.15
CA ASN A 158 -9.34 7.53 -11.64
C ASN A 158 -8.49 6.57 -10.78
N GLY A 159 -7.32 7.00 -10.32
CA GLY A 159 -6.47 6.21 -9.41
C GLY A 159 -7.16 5.92 -8.09
N SER A 160 -7.68 6.95 -7.45
CA SER A 160 -8.41 6.76 -6.19
C SER A 160 -9.69 5.95 -6.39
N GLY A 161 -10.39 6.13 -7.52
CA GLY A 161 -11.54 5.31 -7.91
C GLY A 161 -11.17 3.84 -8.04
N HIS A 162 -10.13 3.50 -8.80
CA HIS A 162 -9.64 2.14 -8.95
C HIS A 162 -9.22 1.51 -7.62
N PHE A 163 -8.44 2.23 -6.82
CA PHE A 163 -7.90 1.69 -5.56
C PHE A 163 -9.00 1.47 -4.52
N LEU A 164 -9.92 2.42 -4.34
CA LEU A 164 -11.02 2.27 -3.38
C LEU A 164 -11.98 1.15 -3.78
N HIS A 165 -12.35 1.02 -5.06
CA HIS A 165 -13.18 -0.09 -5.51
C HIS A 165 -12.48 -1.45 -5.36
N THR A 166 -11.17 -1.51 -5.65
CA THR A 166 -10.37 -2.72 -5.41
C THR A 166 -10.42 -3.13 -3.94
N ILE A 167 -10.39 -2.20 -2.98
CA ILE A 167 -10.55 -2.51 -1.55
C ILE A 167 -12.00 -2.93 -1.25
N PHE A 168 -12.98 -2.21 -1.79
CA PHE A 168 -14.40 -2.42 -1.56
C PHE A 168 -14.86 -3.85 -1.88
N TRP A 169 -14.43 -4.43 -3.00
CA TRP A 169 -14.79 -5.81 -3.37
C TRP A 169 -14.29 -6.84 -2.37
N PHE A 170 -13.08 -6.67 -1.84
CA PHE A 170 -12.49 -7.61 -0.88
C PHE A 170 -12.99 -7.38 0.55
N ASN A 171 -13.42 -6.15 0.86
CA ASN A 171 -14.09 -5.79 2.11
C ASN A 171 -15.51 -6.37 2.25
N MET A 172 -16.02 -7.07 1.24
CA MET A 172 -17.31 -7.76 1.29
C MET A 172 -17.13 -9.26 1.03
N LYS A 173 -18.07 -10.09 1.51
CA LYS A 173 -18.14 -11.52 1.17
C LYS A 173 -19.53 -12.10 1.41
N PRO A 174 -19.91 -13.20 0.72
CA PRO A 174 -21.04 -14.01 1.14
C PRO A 174 -20.83 -14.51 2.58
N ASN A 175 -21.91 -14.53 3.37
CA ASN A 175 -21.86 -14.90 4.79
C ASN A 175 -20.87 -14.05 5.62
N GLY A 176 -20.72 -12.77 5.25
CA GLY A 176 -19.96 -11.78 6.02
C GLY A 176 -20.71 -11.28 7.25
N GLY A 177 -20.39 -10.05 7.64
CA GLY A 177 -21.01 -9.35 8.77
C GLY A 177 -20.50 -9.82 10.14
N GLY A 178 -21.32 -9.62 11.16
CA GLY A 178 -20.89 -9.86 12.55
C GLY A 178 -19.92 -8.79 13.05
N LYS A 179 -18.86 -9.21 13.75
CA LYS A 179 -17.83 -8.34 14.35
C LYS A 179 -16.43 -8.87 14.01
N PRO A 180 -15.41 -7.99 13.92
CA PRO A 180 -14.03 -8.45 13.80
C PRO A 180 -13.60 -9.19 15.06
N LYS A 181 -12.50 -9.93 14.95
CA LYS A 181 -11.88 -10.68 16.05
C LYS A 181 -10.41 -10.28 16.20
N GLY A 182 -9.75 -10.82 17.22
CA GLY A 182 -8.31 -10.67 17.40
C GLY A 182 -7.87 -9.21 17.57
N ASP A 183 -6.72 -8.87 17.02
CA ASP A 183 -6.08 -7.58 17.24
C ASP A 183 -6.87 -6.41 16.67
N LEU A 184 -7.58 -6.60 15.55
CA LEU A 184 -8.45 -5.57 14.99
C LEU A 184 -9.57 -5.18 15.96
N LEU A 185 -10.24 -6.16 16.60
CA LEU A 185 -11.29 -5.86 17.58
C LEU A 185 -10.72 -5.15 18.81
N LYS A 186 -9.55 -5.58 19.29
CA LYS A 186 -8.87 -4.91 20.42
C LYS A 186 -8.56 -3.46 20.08
N GLN A 187 -8.01 -3.20 18.89
CA GLN A 187 -7.69 -1.85 18.43
C GLN A 187 -8.95 -0.99 18.27
N ILE A 188 -10.03 -1.52 17.68
CA ILE A 188 -11.30 -0.82 17.57
C ILE A 188 -11.84 -0.44 18.96
N ASN A 189 -11.80 -1.36 19.93
CA ASN A 189 -12.26 -1.06 21.28
C ASN A 189 -11.37 -0.03 21.98
N LYS A 190 -10.06 -0.04 21.70
CA LYS A 190 -9.12 0.96 22.23
C LYS A 190 -9.42 2.36 21.69
N ASP A 191 -9.63 2.50 20.39
CA ASP A 191 -9.71 3.83 19.75
C ASP A 191 -11.12 4.41 19.74
N PHE A 192 -12.15 3.57 19.69
CA PHE A 192 -13.56 3.99 19.65
C PHE A 192 -14.34 3.62 20.92
N GLY A 193 -13.69 3.02 21.93
CA GLY A 193 -14.31 2.54 23.16
C GLY A 193 -15.07 1.22 23.02
N SER A 194 -15.77 1.00 21.90
CA SER A 194 -16.41 -0.28 21.59
C SER A 194 -16.68 -0.46 20.10
N PHE A 195 -16.85 -1.70 19.65
CA PHE A 195 -17.34 -1.98 18.30
C PHE A 195 -18.69 -1.32 17.99
N ALA A 196 -19.59 -1.20 18.97
CA ALA A 196 -20.89 -0.57 18.77
C ALA A 196 -20.75 0.94 18.50
N ALA A 197 -19.88 1.61 19.26
CA ALA A 197 -19.56 3.02 19.06
C ALA A 197 -18.87 3.26 17.71
N PHE A 198 -17.88 2.43 17.37
CA PHE A 198 -17.26 2.43 16.03
C PHE A 198 -18.29 2.28 14.91
N LYS A 199 -19.15 1.24 14.99
CA LYS A 199 -20.16 0.96 13.97
C LYS A 199 -21.14 2.13 13.82
N LYS A 200 -21.52 2.77 14.93
CA LYS A 200 -22.36 3.97 14.92
C LYS A 200 -21.67 5.12 14.20
N GLN A 201 -20.45 5.49 14.61
CA GLN A 201 -19.71 6.60 14.01
C GLN A 201 -19.43 6.37 12.52
N PHE A 202 -19.04 5.15 12.13
CA PHE A 202 -18.80 4.81 10.72
C PHE A 202 -20.09 4.90 9.90
N SER A 203 -21.20 4.41 10.43
CA SER A 203 -22.50 4.50 9.75
C SER A 203 -22.98 5.93 9.61
N ASP A 204 -22.73 6.78 10.61
CA ASP A 204 -23.11 8.19 10.58
C ASP A 204 -22.24 8.97 9.58
N ALA A 205 -20.93 8.69 9.54
CA ALA A 205 -20.01 9.22 8.54
C ALA A 205 -20.44 8.85 7.10
N ALA A 206 -20.80 7.59 6.86
CA ALA A 206 -21.26 7.14 5.54
C ALA A 206 -22.54 7.87 5.08
N LYS A 207 -23.46 8.17 6.00
CA LYS A 207 -24.68 8.90 5.68
C LYS A 207 -24.43 10.39 5.46
N SER A 208 -23.44 10.97 6.15
CA SER A 208 -23.16 12.41 6.13
C SER A 208 -22.29 12.86 4.97
N VAL A 209 -21.80 11.96 4.11
CA VAL A 209 -21.05 12.35 2.91
C VAL A 209 -21.92 13.26 2.04
N GLU A 210 -21.44 14.48 1.78
CA GLU A 210 -22.10 15.44 0.92
C GLU A 210 -21.92 15.03 -0.55
N GLY A 211 -23.03 14.91 -1.29
CA GLY A 211 -23.02 14.41 -2.66
C GLY A 211 -22.62 12.94 -2.75
N VAL A 212 -21.46 12.67 -3.35
CA VAL A 212 -20.96 11.33 -3.67
C VAL A 212 -19.59 11.10 -3.04
N GLY A 213 -19.33 9.88 -2.57
CA GLY A 213 -18.09 9.61 -1.87
C GLY A 213 -18.08 8.31 -1.08
N TRP A 214 -17.32 8.29 0.01
CA TRP A 214 -17.01 7.10 0.79
C TRP A 214 -16.96 7.41 2.28
N ALA A 215 -17.27 6.40 3.10
CA ALA A 215 -16.75 6.33 4.46
C ALA A 215 -15.59 5.33 4.51
N ILE A 216 -14.50 5.70 5.16
CA ILE A 216 -13.30 4.86 5.27
C ILE A 216 -12.82 4.77 6.72
N LEU A 217 -12.45 3.56 7.14
CA LEU A 217 -11.65 3.30 8.33
C LEU A 217 -10.21 3.21 7.88
N VAL A 218 -9.34 3.98 8.52
CA VAL A 218 -7.92 4.04 8.17
C VAL A 218 -7.04 3.73 9.38
N TRP A 219 -5.83 3.25 9.12
CA TRP A 219 -4.71 3.32 10.06
C TRP A 219 -3.96 4.63 9.86
N GLU A 220 -3.90 5.46 10.91
CA GLU A 220 -3.11 6.70 10.92
C GLU A 220 -1.71 6.43 11.45
N MET A 221 -0.71 6.40 10.56
CA MET A 221 0.66 6.01 10.93
C MET A 221 1.34 7.02 11.89
N ARG A 222 0.91 8.29 11.91
CA ARG A 222 1.48 9.31 12.82
C ARG A 222 0.96 9.20 14.25
N SER A 223 -0.32 8.88 14.40
CA SER A 223 -0.99 8.79 15.71
C SER A 223 -1.00 7.35 16.24
N GLY A 224 -0.69 6.36 15.40
CA GLY A 224 -0.67 4.94 15.78
C GLY A 224 -2.05 4.44 16.22
N ARG A 225 -3.12 4.92 15.55
CA ARG A 225 -4.51 4.58 15.87
C ARG A 225 -5.39 4.46 14.62
N LEU A 226 -6.55 3.87 14.81
CA LEU A 226 -7.63 3.87 13.84
C LEU A 226 -8.36 5.22 13.82
N ALA A 227 -8.76 5.66 12.63
CA ALA A 227 -9.62 6.82 12.44
C ALA A 227 -10.68 6.57 11.36
N ILE A 228 -11.78 7.32 11.41
CA ILE A 228 -12.83 7.30 10.40
C ILE A 228 -12.76 8.62 9.63
N GLN A 229 -12.82 8.55 8.30
CA GLN A 229 -12.88 9.71 7.42
C GLN A 229 -14.03 9.57 6.41
N THR A 230 -14.54 10.71 5.98
CA THR A 230 -15.35 10.83 4.77
C THR A 230 -14.47 11.26 3.62
N VAL A 231 -14.64 10.64 2.45
CA VAL A 231 -13.94 11.02 1.22
C VAL A 231 -14.98 11.47 0.21
N GLU A 232 -14.88 12.67 -0.32
CA GLU A 232 -15.75 13.11 -1.42
C GLU A 232 -15.15 12.73 -2.78
N LYS A 233 -16.03 12.41 -3.72
CA LYS A 233 -15.67 11.77 -4.99
C LYS A 233 -14.85 10.50 -4.73
N HIS A 234 -13.57 10.49 -5.10
CA HIS A 234 -12.65 9.41 -4.72
C HIS A 234 -11.39 9.93 -4.00
N GLN A 235 -11.08 11.22 -4.13
CA GLN A 235 -9.77 11.78 -3.82
C GLN A 235 -9.81 13.06 -2.96
N MET A 236 -11.00 13.55 -2.61
CA MET A 236 -11.16 14.81 -1.88
C MET A 236 -11.37 14.54 -0.38
N PHE A 237 -10.80 15.41 0.45
CA PHE A 237 -10.92 15.40 1.92
C PHE A 237 -10.35 14.15 2.63
N SER A 238 -9.54 13.34 1.95
CA SER A 238 -8.74 12.30 2.60
C SER A 238 -7.50 12.89 3.27
N LEU A 239 -7.05 12.26 4.36
CA LEU A 239 -5.73 12.52 4.92
C LEU A 239 -4.66 11.82 4.08
N TRP A 240 -3.53 12.50 3.88
CA TRP A 240 -2.33 11.84 3.37
C TRP A 240 -1.72 10.97 4.46
N ASP A 241 -0.91 9.99 4.04
CA ASP A 241 -0.11 9.19 4.97
C ASP A 241 -0.97 8.34 5.94
N VAL A 242 -2.09 7.82 5.42
CA VAL A 242 -2.97 6.85 6.09
C VAL A 242 -3.21 5.64 5.19
N VAL A 243 -3.52 4.48 5.79
CA VAL A 243 -3.81 3.25 5.05
C VAL A 243 -5.29 2.89 5.20
N PRO A 244 -6.10 2.86 4.11
CA PRO A 244 -7.48 2.40 4.16
C PRO A 244 -7.59 0.90 4.47
N LEU A 245 -8.46 0.55 5.43
CA LEU A 245 -8.68 -0.81 5.92
C LEU A 245 -10.08 -1.33 5.58
N LEU A 246 -11.10 -0.52 5.85
CA LEU A 246 -12.50 -0.78 5.55
C LEU A 246 -13.08 0.41 4.81
N VAL A 247 -13.66 0.22 3.63
CA VAL A 247 -14.25 1.28 2.80
C VAL A 247 -15.70 0.94 2.45
N LEU A 248 -16.55 1.97 2.41
CA LEU A 248 -17.94 1.87 1.99
C LEU A 248 -18.23 2.93 0.93
N ASP A 249 -18.56 2.48 -0.28
CA ASP A 249 -19.01 3.35 -1.37
C ASP A 249 -20.42 3.88 -1.10
N VAL A 250 -20.59 5.21 -1.07
CA VAL A 250 -21.89 5.87 -0.97
C VAL A 250 -22.18 6.78 -2.16
N TRP A 251 -21.52 6.55 -3.29
CA TRP A 251 -21.99 7.01 -4.59
C TRP A 251 -23.36 6.38 -4.90
N GLU A 252 -24.23 7.13 -5.57
CA GLU A 252 -25.59 6.65 -5.86
C GLU A 252 -25.58 5.37 -6.70
N HIS A 253 -24.61 5.19 -7.61
CA HIS A 253 -24.49 3.95 -8.39
C HIS A 253 -24.33 2.69 -7.53
N ALA A 254 -23.86 2.81 -6.28
CA ALA A 254 -23.62 1.67 -5.39
C ALA A 254 -24.90 1.11 -4.76
N TYR A 255 -26.01 1.87 -4.81
CA TYR A 255 -27.24 1.49 -4.10
C TYR A 255 -28.54 1.85 -4.79
N TYR A 256 -28.55 2.80 -5.74
CA TYR A 256 -29.80 3.45 -6.19
C TYR A 256 -30.79 2.49 -6.84
N LEU A 257 -30.33 1.49 -7.60
CA LEU A 257 -31.22 0.51 -8.25
C LEU A 257 -32.03 -0.33 -7.25
N GLN A 258 -31.56 -0.48 -6.01
CA GLN A 258 -32.20 -1.31 -4.99
C GLN A 258 -32.81 -0.47 -3.85
N TYR A 259 -32.14 0.61 -3.46
CA TYR A 259 -32.50 1.43 -2.29
C TYR A 259 -33.07 2.80 -2.67
N GLN A 260 -33.00 3.20 -3.94
CA GLN A 260 -33.35 4.54 -4.43
C GLN A 260 -32.70 5.62 -3.55
N THR A 261 -33.47 6.52 -2.96
CA THR A 261 -32.99 7.61 -2.10
C THR A 261 -32.63 7.15 -0.68
N LYS A 262 -32.87 5.88 -0.32
CA LYS A 262 -32.70 5.37 1.05
C LYS A 262 -31.26 4.91 1.33
N ARG A 263 -30.30 5.83 1.22
CA ARG A 263 -28.87 5.59 1.56
C ARG A 263 -28.71 4.94 2.95
N GLY A 264 -29.51 5.36 3.92
CA GLY A 264 -29.48 4.80 5.28
C GLY A 264 -29.77 3.31 5.35
N ASP A 265 -30.70 2.80 4.53
CA ASP A 265 -31.04 1.38 4.47
C ASP A 265 -29.92 0.57 3.82
N TYR A 266 -29.30 1.11 2.76
CA TYR A 266 -28.10 0.53 2.16
C TYR A 266 -26.96 0.40 3.18
N VAL A 267 -26.61 1.48 3.89
CA VAL A 267 -25.55 1.48 4.92
C VAL A 267 -25.87 0.47 6.03
N LYS A 268 -27.13 0.39 6.46
CA LYS A 268 -27.58 -0.57 7.47
C LYS A 268 -27.38 -2.02 7.00
N ASN A 269 -27.74 -2.32 5.75
CA ASN A 269 -27.68 -3.67 5.18
C ASN A 269 -26.27 -4.11 4.80
N TRP A 270 -25.41 -3.19 4.37
CA TRP A 270 -24.01 -3.46 4.05
C TRP A 270 -23.25 -4.10 5.22
N TRP A 271 -23.58 -3.75 6.46
CA TRP A 271 -22.96 -4.37 7.64
C TRP A 271 -23.15 -5.89 7.73
N ASN A 272 -24.10 -6.49 7.02
CA ASN A 272 -24.33 -7.94 7.02
C ASN A 272 -23.38 -8.70 6.07
N ILE A 273 -22.62 -7.99 5.24
CA ILE A 273 -21.72 -8.60 4.24
C ILE A 273 -20.27 -8.17 4.39
N VAL A 274 -19.94 -7.38 5.42
CA VAL A 274 -18.55 -6.94 5.68
C VAL A 274 -17.65 -8.15 5.91
N ASN A 275 -16.54 -8.19 5.17
CA ASN A 275 -15.50 -9.19 5.30
C ASN A 275 -14.46 -8.76 6.33
N TRP A 276 -14.70 -9.08 7.60
CA TRP A 276 -13.75 -8.75 8.67
C TRP A 276 -12.39 -9.44 8.54
N ASP A 277 -12.27 -10.54 7.80
CA ASP A 277 -11.00 -11.24 7.61
C ASP A 277 -10.06 -10.45 6.70
N ASP A 278 -10.59 -9.82 5.64
CA ASP A 278 -9.82 -8.91 4.78
C ASP A 278 -9.38 -7.66 5.55
N VAL A 279 -10.31 -7.02 6.30
CA VAL A 279 -9.98 -5.85 7.12
C VAL A 279 -8.92 -6.18 8.17
N ALA A 280 -9.01 -7.34 8.83
CA ALA A 280 -8.02 -7.78 9.80
C ALA A 280 -6.66 -8.08 9.15
N THR A 281 -6.65 -8.67 7.96
CA THR A 281 -5.43 -8.93 7.18
C THR A 281 -4.73 -7.61 6.84
N ARG A 282 -5.47 -6.63 6.30
CA ARG A 282 -4.96 -5.28 6.01
C ARG A 282 -4.44 -4.57 7.26
N PHE A 283 -5.16 -4.67 8.37
CA PHE A 283 -4.74 -4.08 9.64
C PHE A 283 -3.43 -4.71 10.14
N ASN A 284 -3.36 -6.03 10.13
CA ASN A 284 -2.17 -6.74 10.60
C ASN A 284 -0.91 -6.45 9.76
N SER A 285 -1.07 -6.13 8.48
CA SER A 285 0.08 -5.76 7.64
C SER A 285 0.62 -4.35 7.88
N VAL A 286 -0.12 -3.49 8.60
CA VAL A 286 0.26 -2.07 8.79
C VAL A 286 0.24 -1.58 10.23
N LYS A 287 -0.29 -2.33 11.20
CA LYS A 287 -0.43 -1.89 12.60
C LYS A 287 0.89 -1.52 13.29
N ASP A 288 2.01 -2.05 12.79
CA ASP A 288 3.35 -1.77 13.32
C ASP A 288 4.07 -0.66 12.51
N LEU A 289 3.45 -0.15 11.44
CA LEU A 289 3.93 1.01 10.69
C LEU A 289 3.51 2.28 11.44
N ILE A 290 4.41 2.79 12.26
CA ILE A 290 4.24 4.02 13.02
C ILE A 290 5.45 4.93 12.75
N TRP A 291 5.19 6.19 12.45
CA TRP A 291 6.25 7.18 12.26
C TRP A 291 6.90 7.52 13.59
N SER A 292 8.21 7.78 13.58
CA SER A 292 8.88 8.37 14.75
C SER A 292 8.18 9.68 15.12
N LEU A 293 7.82 9.82 16.39
CA LEU A 293 7.44 11.12 16.93
C LEU A 293 8.64 12.07 16.75
N TYR A 294 8.34 13.28 16.29
CA TYR A 294 9.29 14.31 15.85
C TYR A 294 10.56 14.42 16.70
#